data_AF-A0A1Q9R3V4-F1
#
_entry.id   AF-A0A1Q9R3V4-F1
#
_cell.length_a   1.000
_cell.length_b   1.000
_cell.length_c   1.000
_cell.angle_alpha   90.00
_cell.angle_beta   90.00
_cell.angle_gamma   90.00
#
_symmetry.space_group_name_H-M   'P 1'
#
loop_
_entity.id
_entity.type
_entity.pdbx_description
1 polymer ?
#
loop_
_entity_poly.entity_id
_entity_poly.type
_entity_poly.pdbx_seq_one_letter_code
_entity_poly.pdbx_strand_id
1 'polypeptide(L)'
;MMLLGVIAIPLLVGRLALVRGAAADRKVCLLLVLGVSCYPTLFYYTMDIYRDVLMLFVFLVGLALVRSSLESPHQINRWLSALAILILSYVMFLLRGYLGFAFAVSFITFRFVRFSKLPLLVYVLPILVALNVLFALGYLQPLMKYRELFNALQGGSDLGIRFESIYTFIPEFIHSFSGQMLGLFYPNLTAILIFLVESLPFFVALVYLVRNRRFSNRFVDFIFVFFIVYSIIWLLGNDNLGTAARLRMYNYLGVLIAFAIVYQRKKYAECVWAQDRVLSG
;
A
#
# COMPACT_ATOMS: atom_id res chain seq x y z
N MET A 1 -17.19 11.37 -11.35
CA MET A 1 -16.16 11.04 -10.33
C MET A 1 -16.72 10.32 -9.12
N MET A 2 -17.89 10.71 -8.58
CA MET A 2 -18.57 9.92 -7.54
C MET A 2 -18.83 8.46 -7.97
N LEU A 3 -19.30 8.23 -9.20
CA LEU A 3 -19.42 6.85 -9.74
C LEU A 3 -18.08 6.09 -9.76
N LEU A 4 -16.97 6.79 -10.02
CA LEU A 4 -15.65 6.17 -10.09
C LEU A 4 -15.11 5.84 -8.69
N GLY A 5 -15.25 6.76 -7.73
CA GLY A 5 -14.82 6.56 -6.35
C GLY A 5 -15.72 5.65 -5.51
N VAL A 6 -17.05 5.73 -5.69
CA VAL A 6 -18.02 5.00 -4.87
C VAL A 6 -18.35 3.62 -5.44
N ILE A 7 -18.22 3.43 -6.75
CA ILE A 7 -18.63 2.19 -7.44
C ILE A 7 -17.44 1.53 -8.14
N ALA A 8 -16.78 2.21 -9.09
CA ALA A 8 -15.75 1.56 -9.92
C ALA A 8 -14.53 1.11 -9.10
N ILE A 9 -14.00 1.97 -8.23
CA ILE A 9 -12.85 1.66 -7.37
C ILE A 9 -13.17 0.51 -6.39
N PRO A 10 -14.26 0.55 -5.62
CA PRO A 10 -14.64 -0.55 -4.73
C PRO A 10 -14.83 -1.88 -5.47
N LEU A 11 -15.50 -1.88 -6.63
CA LEU A 11 -15.67 -3.08 -7.45
C LEU A 11 -14.33 -3.63 -7.95
N LEU A 12 -13.42 -2.77 -8.38
CA LEU A 12 -12.09 -3.15 -8.83
C LEU A 12 -11.27 -3.75 -7.67
N VAL A 13 -11.34 -3.17 -6.48
CA VAL A 13 -10.74 -3.71 -5.24
C VAL A 13 -11.29 -5.10 -4.93
N GLY A 14 -12.62 -5.27 -4.97
CA GLY A 14 -13.26 -6.57 -4.76
C GLY A 14 -12.79 -7.61 -5.78
N ARG A 15 -12.70 -7.25 -7.05
CA ARG A 15 -12.20 -8.13 -8.12
C ARG A 15 -10.72 -8.50 -7.91
N LEU A 16 -9.89 -7.54 -7.47
CA LEU A 16 -8.48 -7.77 -7.16
C LEU A 16 -8.27 -8.66 -5.94
N ALA A 17 -9.21 -8.67 -4.98
CA ALA A 17 -9.15 -9.50 -3.80
C ALA A 17 -9.66 -10.93 -4.03
N LEU A 18 -10.42 -11.19 -5.10
CA LEU A 18 -11.08 -12.47 -5.34
C LEU A 18 -10.07 -13.59 -5.60
N VAL A 19 -10.16 -14.69 -4.83
CA VAL A 19 -9.40 -15.92 -5.07
C VAL A 19 -10.33 -16.91 -5.80
N ARG A 20 -9.88 -17.56 -6.87
CA ARG A 20 -10.74 -18.51 -7.60
C ARG A 20 -10.84 -19.83 -6.81
N GLY A 21 -12.04 -20.19 -6.36
CA GLY A 21 -12.36 -21.55 -5.90
C GLY A 21 -12.68 -21.72 -4.41
N ALA A 22 -12.78 -20.65 -3.63
CA ALA A 22 -13.11 -20.74 -2.20
C ALA A 22 -14.54 -20.26 -1.96
N ALA A 23 -15.56 -21.11 -1.87
CA ALA A 23 -16.97 -20.70 -1.74
C ALA A 23 -17.33 -19.63 -0.65
N ALA A 24 -16.44 -19.32 0.29
CA ALA A 24 -16.46 -18.12 1.14
C ALA A 24 -16.20 -16.77 0.39
N ASP A 25 -15.97 -16.82 -0.93
CA ASP A 25 -15.37 -15.83 -1.83
C ASP A 25 -16.17 -14.53 -1.99
N ARG A 26 -17.50 -14.61 -2.06
CA ARG A 26 -18.32 -13.42 -2.39
C ARG A 26 -18.54 -12.48 -1.22
N LYS A 27 -18.69 -13.03 0.00
CA LYS A 27 -19.00 -12.23 1.20
C LYS A 27 -17.84 -11.34 1.62
N VAL A 28 -16.61 -11.86 1.59
CA VAL A 28 -15.40 -11.08 1.91
C VAL A 28 -15.15 -9.99 0.88
N CYS A 29 -15.29 -10.31 -0.41
CA CYS A 29 -15.17 -9.31 -1.47
C CYS A 29 -16.26 -8.25 -1.37
N LEU A 30 -17.51 -8.62 -1.06
CA LEU A 30 -18.61 -7.68 -0.90
C LEU A 30 -18.41 -6.79 0.34
N LEU A 31 -17.90 -7.33 1.44
CA LEU A 31 -17.56 -6.54 2.63
C LEU A 31 -16.44 -5.55 2.33
N LEU A 32 -15.41 -5.95 1.58
CA LEU A 32 -14.39 -5.02 1.10
C LEU A 32 -14.97 -3.93 0.19
N VAL A 33 -15.83 -4.29 -0.75
CA VAL A 33 -16.49 -3.33 -1.65
C VAL A 33 -17.26 -2.31 -0.81
N LEU A 34 -18.12 -2.76 0.11
CA LEU A 34 -18.87 -1.86 1.00
C LEU A 34 -17.95 -1.00 1.87
N GLY A 35 -16.91 -1.60 2.45
CA GLY A 35 -15.94 -0.88 3.29
C GLY A 35 -15.19 0.21 2.53
N VAL A 36 -14.77 -0.06 1.29
CA VAL A 36 -14.07 0.94 0.46
C VAL A 36 -15.05 1.98 -0.10
N SER A 37 -16.30 1.60 -0.41
CA SER A 37 -17.34 2.57 -0.79
C SER A 37 -17.63 3.58 0.33
N CYS A 38 -17.53 3.16 1.59
CA CYS A 38 -17.69 4.01 2.77
C CYS A 38 -16.38 4.64 3.28
N TYR A 39 -15.27 4.54 2.52
CA TYR A 39 -13.96 5.02 2.95
C TYR A 39 -13.94 6.57 3.02
N PRO A 40 -13.82 7.18 4.22
CA PRO A 40 -14.05 8.62 4.41
C PRO A 40 -13.15 9.50 3.55
N THR A 41 -11.86 9.19 3.47
CA THR A 41 -10.89 9.97 2.69
C THR A 41 -11.17 9.87 1.20
N LEU A 42 -11.58 8.70 0.70
CA LEU A 42 -11.95 8.53 -0.72
C LEU A 42 -13.23 9.33 -1.02
N PHE A 43 -14.21 9.29 -0.13
CA PHE A 43 -15.44 10.07 -0.26
C PHE A 43 -15.16 11.58 -0.24
N TYR A 44 -14.33 12.05 0.69
CA TYR A 44 -13.92 13.46 0.76
C TYR A 44 -13.28 13.93 -0.56
N TYR A 45 -12.38 13.12 -1.14
CA TYR A 45 -11.73 13.46 -2.41
C TYR A 45 -12.57 13.18 -3.66
N THR A 46 -13.75 12.55 -3.57
CA THR A 46 -14.66 12.47 -4.72
C THR A 46 -15.32 13.79 -5.08
N MET A 47 -15.34 14.75 -4.16
CA MET A 47 -15.80 16.13 -4.39
C MET A 47 -14.70 17.04 -4.96
N ASP A 48 -13.44 16.61 -4.88
CA ASP A 48 -12.28 17.34 -5.43
C ASP A 48 -12.06 16.92 -6.89
N ILE A 49 -12.00 17.89 -7.79
CA ILE A 49 -12.44 17.69 -9.18
C ILE A 49 -11.42 16.89 -10.00
N TYR A 50 -10.11 16.79 -9.68
CA TYR A 50 -9.18 16.36 -10.75
C TYR A 50 -7.99 15.43 -10.49
N ARG A 51 -7.63 15.00 -9.27
CA ARG A 51 -6.35 14.25 -9.13
C ARG A 51 -6.42 12.91 -8.43
N ASP A 52 -6.77 12.88 -7.15
CA ASP A 52 -6.46 11.70 -6.32
C ASP A 52 -7.31 10.47 -6.65
N VAL A 53 -8.59 10.64 -6.98
CA VAL A 53 -9.49 9.53 -7.36
C VAL A 53 -9.07 8.89 -8.70
N LEU A 54 -8.73 9.70 -9.70
CA LEU A 54 -8.22 9.20 -10.99
C LEU A 54 -6.89 8.48 -10.80
N MET A 55 -5.95 9.07 -10.05
CA MET A 55 -4.66 8.43 -9.75
C MET A 55 -4.82 7.10 -9.04
N LEU A 56 -5.75 7.01 -8.07
CA LEU A 56 -6.04 5.76 -7.39
C LEU A 56 -6.62 4.71 -8.35
N PHE A 57 -7.54 5.11 -9.22
CA PHE A 57 -8.07 4.21 -10.24
C PHE A 57 -6.98 3.69 -11.18
N VAL A 58 -6.10 4.57 -11.67
CA VAL A 58 -4.95 4.19 -12.50
C VAL A 58 -4.02 3.22 -11.76
N PHE A 59 -3.73 3.47 -10.48
CA PHE A 59 -2.97 2.55 -9.63
C PHE A 59 -3.63 1.16 -9.53
N LEU A 60 -4.93 1.09 -9.29
CA LEU A 60 -5.66 -0.17 -9.19
C LEU A 60 -5.73 -0.91 -10.53
N VAL A 61 -5.84 -0.19 -11.65
CA VAL A 61 -5.69 -0.78 -12.99
C VAL A 61 -4.29 -1.37 -13.16
N GLY A 62 -3.26 -0.70 -12.66
CA GLY A 62 -1.90 -1.23 -12.61
C GLY A 62 -1.79 -2.51 -11.80
N LEU A 63 -2.41 -2.55 -10.61
CA LEU A 63 -2.49 -3.79 -9.82
C LEU A 63 -3.18 -4.92 -10.59
N ALA A 64 -4.25 -4.61 -11.35
CA ALA A 64 -4.95 -5.60 -12.15
C ALA A 64 -4.07 -6.15 -13.28
N LEU A 65 -3.26 -5.30 -13.93
CA LEU A 65 -2.29 -5.75 -14.94
C LEU A 65 -1.18 -6.60 -14.33
N VAL A 66 -0.64 -6.23 -13.16
CA VAL A 66 0.36 -7.04 -12.45
C VAL A 66 -0.21 -8.42 -12.13
N ARG A 67 -1.44 -8.46 -11.59
CA ARG A 67 -2.12 -9.73 -11.29
C ARG A 67 -2.33 -10.58 -12.55
N SER A 68 -2.84 -9.97 -13.63
CA SER A 68 -3.04 -10.63 -14.91
C SER A 68 -1.73 -11.19 -15.50
N SER A 69 -0.64 -10.45 -15.37
CA SER A 69 0.69 -10.89 -15.80
C SER A 69 1.18 -12.13 -15.04
N LEU A 70 0.93 -12.18 -13.73
CA LEU A 70 1.31 -13.32 -12.88
C LEU A 70 0.45 -14.57 -13.09
N GLU A 71 -0.83 -14.40 -13.46
CA GLU A 71 -1.77 -15.50 -13.70
C GLU A 71 -1.72 -16.04 -15.14
N SER A 72 -1.12 -15.31 -16.08
CA SER A 72 -1.09 -15.69 -17.50
C SER A 72 -0.15 -16.87 -17.77
N PRO A 73 -0.63 -17.98 -18.39
CA PRO A 73 0.23 -19.12 -18.74
C PRO A 73 1.15 -18.79 -19.91
N HIS A 74 0.68 -18.01 -20.89
CA HIS A 74 1.42 -17.67 -22.11
C HIS A 74 2.48 -16.59 -21.87
N GLN A 75 3.71 -16.86 -22.30
CA GLN A 75 4.85 -15.97 -22.11
C GLN A 75 4.67 -14.62 -22.84
N ILE A 76 4.07 -14.61 -24.03
CA ILE A 76 3.79 -13.39 -24.81
C ILE A 76 2.90 -12.43 -24.01
N ASN A 77 1.82 -12.94 -23.40
CA ASN A 77 0.92 -12.14 -22.61
C ASN A 77 1.61 -11.53 -21.38
N ARG A 78 2.60 -12.22 -20.80
CA ARG A 78 3.41 -11.66 -19.70
C ARG A 78 4.27 -10.50 -20.16
N TRP A 79 4.93 -10.61 -21.32
CA TRP A 79 5.73 -9.53 -21.88
C TRP A 79 4.89 -8.32 -22.27
N LEU A 80 3.75 -8.53 -22.93
CA LEU A 80 2.81 -7.45 -23.26
C LEU A 80 2.26 -6.78 -21.99
N SER A 81 1.93 -7.57 -20.97
CA SER A 81 1.48 -7.03 -19.68
C SER A 81 2.60 -6.27 -18.97
N ALA A 82 3.85 -6.73 -19.03
CA ALA A 82 4.99 -6.02 -18.47
C ALA A 82 5.24 -4.68 -19.16
N LEU A 83 5.16 -4.63 -20.50
CA LEU A 83 5.24 -3.38 -21.25
C LEU A 83 4.10 -2.42 -20.86
N ALA A 84 2.87 -2.93 -20.78
CA ALA A 84 1.72 -2.15 -20.34
C ALA A 84 1.90 -1.62 -18.90
N ILE A 85 2.47 -2.41 -18.00
CA ILE A 85 2.80 -2.00 -16.62
C ILE A 85 3.84 -0.87 -16.62
N LEU A 86 4.88 -0.93 -17.45
CA LEU A 86 5.88 0.14 -17.54
C LEU A 86 5.29 1.43 -18.11
N ILE A 87 4.48 1.33 -19.18
CA ILE A 87 3.76 2.48 -19.74
C ILE A 87 2.83 3.09 -18.68
N LEU A 88 2.07 2.26 -17.96
CA LEU A 88 1.18 2.75 -16.93
C LEU A 88 1.95 3.35 -15.74
N SER A 89 3.10 2.79 -15.38
CA SER A 89 3.98 3.37 -14.36
C SER A 89 4.49 4.74 -14.78
N TYR A 90 4.80 4.93 -16.06
CA TYR A 90 5.17 6.24 -16.60
C TYR A 90 4.00 7.22 -16.56
N VAL A 91 2.78 6.80 -16.91
CA VAL A 91 1.56 7.61 -16.75
C VAL A 91 1.37 8.01 -15.28
N MET A 92 1.54 7.06 -14.35
CA MET A 92 1.48 7.35 -12.91
C MET A 92 2.57 8.31 -12.45
N PHE A 93 3.76 8.26 -13.06
CA PHE A 93 4.85 9.19 -12.79
C PHE A 93 4.50 10.61 -13.23
N LEU A 94 3.86 10.77 -14.40
CA LEU A 94 3.38 12.07 -14.87
C LEU A 94 2.28 12.66 -13.96
N LEU A 95 1.41 11.81 -13.43
CA LEU A 95 0.38 12.24 -12.48
C LEU A 95 0.98 12.59 -11.10
N ARG A 96 1.93 11.77 -10.65
CA ARG A 96 2.63 11.89 -9.35
C ARG A 96 3.95 11.11 -9.40
N GLY A 97 5.06 11.83 -9.53
CA GLY A 97 6.39 11.27 -9.78
C GLY A 97 6.76 10.08 -8.89
N TYR A 98 6.66 10.25 -7.56
CA TYR A 98 7.01 9.17 -6.62
C TYR A 98 6.04 7.98 -6.64
N LEU A 99 4.78 8.15 -7.06
CA LEU A 99 3.83 7.04 -7.18
C LEU A 99 4.20 6.13 -8.36
N GLY A 100 4.45 6.70 -9.53
CA GLY A 100 4.89 5.94 -10.70
C GLY A 100 6.28 5.32 -10.51
N PHE A 101 7.21 6.06 -9.92
CA PHE A 101 8.55 5.55 -9.59
C PHE A 101 8.48 4.36 -8.63
N ALA A 102 7.73 4.49 -7.53
CA ALA A 102 7.56 3.39 -6.59
C ALA A 102 6.94 2.16 -7.25
N PHE A 103 5.94 2.35 -8.12
CA PHE A 103 5.29 1.25 -8.83
C PHE A 103 6.27 0.50 -9.75
N ALA A 104 7.05 1.22 -10.56
CA ALA A 104 8.04 0.64 -11.46
C ALA A 104 9.16 -0.11 -10.70
N VAL A 105 9.74 0.53 -9.68
CA VAL A 105 10.78 -0.08 -8.84
C VAL A 105 10.25 -1.35 -8.17
N SER A 106 9.02 -1.30 -7.67
CA SER A 106 8.39 -2.46 -7.03
C SER A 106 8.15 -3.59 -8.00
N PHE A 107 7.77 -3.29 -9.25
CA PHE A 107 7.60 -4.29 -10.29
C PHE A 107 8.92 -4.98 -10.69
N ILE A 108 10.06 -4.31 -10.59
CA ILE A 108 11.35 -4.93 -10.84
C ILE A 108 11.80 -5.74 -9.62
N THR A 109 11.68 -5.16 -8.43
CA THR A 109 12.28 -5.69 -7.20
C THR A 109 11.47 -6.80 -6.53
N PHE A 110 10.15 -6.88 -6.72
CA PHE A 110 9.31 -7.91 -6.08
C PHE A 110 9.72 -9.34 -6.45
N ARG A 111 10.40 -9.53 -7.59
CA ARG A 111 10.87 -10.84 -8.03
C ARG A 111 11.86 -11.47 -7.04
N PHE A 112 12.66 -10.64 -6.38
CA PHE A 112 13.68 -11.04 -5.42
C PHE A 112 13.11 -11.22 -4.01
N VAL A 113 11.96 -10.62 -3.71
CA VAL A 113 11.30 -10.68 -2.41
C VAL A 113 10.37 -11.89 -2.33
N ARG A 114 10.40 -12.59 -1.21
CA ARG A 114 9.47 -13.69 -0.88
C ARG A 114 8.92 -13.49 0.52
N PHE A 115 7.80 -12.77 0.63
CA PHE A 115 7.23 -12.38 1.91
C PHE A 115 6.78 -13.59 2.76
N SER A 116 6.41 -14.69 2.10
CA SER A 116 5.99 -15.92 2.76
C SER A 116 7.12 -16.68 3.48
N LYS A 117 8.39 -16.51 3.05
CA LYS A 117 9.50 -17.34 3.50
C LYS A 117 10.43 -16.67 4.51
N LEU A 118 10.90 -15.46 4.22
CA LEU A 118 11.93 -14.79 5.03
C LEU A 118 11.31 -13.93 6.14
N PRO A 119 11.84 -13.94 7.38
CA PRO A 119 11.34 -13.10 8.48
C PRO A 119 11.35 -11.61 8.10
N LEU A 120 10.40 -10.85 8.65
CA LEU A 120 10.27 -9.41 8.34
C LEU A 120 11.56 -8.62 8.61
N LEU A 121 12.28 -9.00 9.66
CA LEU A 121 13.52 -8.34 10.08
C LEU A 121 14.59 -8.38 8.97
N VAL A 122 14.64 -9.45 8.18
CA VAL A 122 15.55 -9.57 7.03
C VAL A 122 15.26 -8.54 5.94
N TYR A 123 14.04 -8.03 5.85
CA TYR A 123 13.71 -6.94 4.94
C TYR A 123 13.90 -5.58 5.59
N VAL A 124 13.47 -5.40 6.84
CA VAL A 124 13.48 -4.11 7.53
C VAL A 124 14.91 -3.67 7.86
N LEU A 125 15.77 -4.54 8.38
CA LEU A 125 17.10 -4.16 8.85
C LEU A 125 17.99 -3.65 7.69
N PRO A 126 18.12 -4.35 6.54
CA PRO A 126 18.91 -3.83 5.43
C PRO A 126 18.37 -2.52 4.87
N ILE A 127 17.04 -2.32 4.89
CA ILE A 127 16.43 -1.07 4.44
C ILE A 127 16.80 0.09 5.37
N LEU A 128 16.69 -0.08 6.68
CA LEU A 128 17.05 0.96 7.64
C LEU A 128 18.54 1.32 7.54
N VAL A 129 19.41 0.31 7.40
CA VAL A 129 20.85 0.53 7.18
C VAL A 129 21.08 1.26 5.86
N ALA A 130 20.47 0.82 4.76
CA ALA A 130 20.62 1.45 3.46
C ALA A 130 20.13 2.91 3.47
N LEU A 131 19.02 3.20 4.13
CA LEU A 131 18.51 4.56 4.27
C LEU A 131 19.46 5.45 5.07
N ASN A 132 20.02 4.95 6.17
CA ASN A 132 20.99 5.70 6.97
C ASN A 132 22.29 5.98 6.19
N VAL A 133 22.77 5.01 5.40
CA VAL A 133 23.93 5.21 4.50
C VAL A 133 23.61 6.22 3.39
N LEU A 134 22.46 6.10 2.73
CA LEU A 134 22.04 7.06 1.69
C LEU A 134 21.85 8.48 2.25
N PHE A 135 21.40 8.59 3.51
CA PHE A 135 21.33 9.85 4.24
C PHE A 135 22.73 10.42 4.49
N ALA A 136 23.65 9.60 5.01
CA ALA A 136 25.03 10.00 5.28
C ALA A 136 25.80 10.42 4.01
N LEU A 137 25.52 9.79 2.87
CA LEU A 137 26.08 10.16 1.57
C LEU A 137 25.43 11.40 0.93
N GLY A 138 24.36 11.92 1.51
CA GLY A 138 23.66 13.11 1.01
C GLY A 138 22.72 12.87 -0.17
N TYR A 139 22.48 11.61 -0.58
CA TYR A 139 21.56 11.32 -1.69
C TYR A 139 20.09 11.62 -1.36
N LEU A 140 19.74 11.70 -0.08
CA LEU A 140 18.39 12.04 0.37
C LEU A 140 18.13 13.56 0.52
N GLN A 141 19.14 14.41 0.30
CA GLN A 141 19.03 15.86 0.44
C GLN A 141 17.93 16.52 -0.41
N PRO A 142 17.68 16.10 -1.67
CA PRO A 142 16.55 16.64 -2.44
C PRO A 142 15.19 16.40 -1.77
N LEU A 143 15.03 15.26 -1.09
CA LEU A 143 13.81 14.94 -0.34
C LEU A 143 13.68 15.78 0.92
N MET A 144 14.79 16.03 1.64
CA MET A 144 14.79 16.88 2.83
C MET A 144 14.46 18.32 2.50
N LYS A 145 15.05 18.86 1.43
CA LYS A 145 14.72 20.20 0.92
C LYS A 145 13.26 20.33 0.49
N TYR A 146 12.69 19.27 -0.10
CA TYR A 146 11.26 19.24 -0.42
C TYR A 146 10.39 19.23 0.84
N ARG A 147 10.79 18.51 1.89
CA ARG A 147 10.11 18.48 3.19
C ARG A 147 10.13 19.84 3.89
N GLU A 148 11.27 20.54 3.85
CA GLU A 148 11.43 21.87 4.45
C GLU A 148 10.46 22.92 3.91
N LEU A 149 10.03 22.78 2.64
CA LEU A 149 9.03 23.65 2.04
C LEU A 149 7.70 23.63 2.81
N PHE A 150 7.32 22.48 3.39
CA PHE A 150 6.12 22.38 4.22
C PHE A 150 6.31 23.10 5.56
N ASN A 151 7.48 22.95 6.18
CA ASN A 151 7.81 23.63 7.44
C ASN A 151 7.84 25.15 7.29
N ALA A 152 8.28 25.66 6.14
CA ALA A 152 8.30 27.09 5.83
C ALA A 152 6.90 27.68 5.65
N LEU A 153 5.91 26.86 5.29
CA LEU A 153 4.53 27.30 5.02
C LEU A 153 3.60 27.26 6.25
N GLN A 154 4.12 26.97 7.46
CA GLN A 154 3.39 26.92 8.74
C GLN A 154 1.96 26.35 8.61
N GLY A 155 1.85 25.14 8.06
CA GLY A 155 0.58 24.40 8.10
C GLY A 155 0.34 23.91 9.53
N GLY A 156 -0.81 24.22 10.14
CA GLY A 156 -1.12 23.84 11.53
C GLY A 156 -1.25 22.33 11.85
N SER A 157 -0.73 21.44 11.00
CA SER A 157 -0.83 19.97 11.13
C SER A 157 0.45 19.23 10.73
N ASP A 158 1.60 19.89 10.84
CA ASP A 158 2.91 19.31 10.55
C ASP A 158 3.48 18.60 11.81
N LEU A 159 4.27 17.54 11.61
CA LEU A 159 4.86 16.78 12.73
C LEU A 159 6.13 17.43 13.30
N GLY A 160 6.75 18.35 12.56
CA GLY A 160 7.95 19.09 12.98
C GLY A 160 9.24 18.28 12.82
N ILE A 161 9.25 17.25 11.98
CA ILE A 161 10.42 16.37 11.79
C ILE A 161 11.32 16.94 10.69
N ARG A 162 12.63 17.10 10.98
CA ARG A 162 13.59 17.81 10.12
C ARG A 162 14.76 16.97 9.59
N PHE A 163 15.02 15.79 10.16
CA PHE A 163 16.15 14.92 9.80
C PHE A 163 17.49 15.65 9.82
N GLU A 164 17.87 16.17 10.98
CA GLU A 164 19.07 17.03 11.12
C GLU A 164 20.37 16.25 11.30
N SER A 165 20.32 15.01 11.83
CA SER A 165 21.51 14.23 12.16
C SER A 165 21.40 12.77 11.73
N ILE A 166 22.54 12.18 11.35
CA ILE A 166 22.65 10.75 10.99
C ILE A 166 22.22 9.86 12.17
N TYR A 167 22.50 10.29 13.41
CA TYR A 167 22.15 9.56 14.62
C TYR A 167 20.65 9.62 14.95
N THR A 168 19.99 10.74 14.66
CA THR A 168 18.55 10.92 14.91
C THR A 168 17.67 10.47 13.75
N PHE A 169 18.26 10.23 12.57
CA PHE A 169 17.54 9.85 11.36
C PHE A 169 16.61 8.65 11.54
N ILE A 170 17.09 7.55 12.14
CA ILE A 170 16.27 6.34 12.33
C ILE A 170 15.13 6.58 13.33
N PRO A 171 15.37 7.12 14.55
CA PRO A 171 14.30 7.51 15.46
C PRO A 171 13.25 8.44 14.82
N GLU A 172 13.69 9.45 14.08
CA GLU A 172 12.81 10.40 13.40
C GLU A 172 12.00 9.74 12.28
N PHE A 173 12.60 8.79 11.55
CA PHE A 173 11.89 8.02 10.53
C PHE A 173 10.82 7.12 11.16
N ILE A 174 11.11 6.49 12.30
CA ILE A 174 10.13 5.70 13.06
C ILE A 174 9.00 6.59 13.57
N HIS A 175 9.31 7.80 14.05
CA HIS A 175 8.32 8.78 14.47
C HIS A 175 7.42 9.21 13.30
N SER A 176 8.02 9.51 12.14
CA SER A 176 7.30 9.83 10.90
C SER A 176 6.37 8.69 10.45
N PHE A 177 6.86 7.45 10.49
CA PHE A 177 6.07 6.26 10.19
C PHE A 177 4.88 6.12 11.16
N SER A 178 5.11 6.29 12.45
CA SER A 178 4.08 6.15 13.48
C SER A 178 3.00 7.25 13.38
N GLY A 179 3.40 8.50 13.16
CA GLY A 179 2.47 9.61 12.99
C GLY A 179 1.68 9.52 11.68
N GLN A 180 2.36 9.36 10.54
CA GLN A 180 1.74 9.49 9.22
C GLN A 180 1.16 8.18 8.68
N MET A 181 1.86 7.05 8.83
CA MET A 181 1.39 5.75 8.32
C MET A 181 0.36 5.14 9.25
N LEU A 182 0.60 5.14 10.57
CA LEU A 182 -0.32 4.56 11.55
C LEU A 182 -1.39 5.55 12.02
N GLY A 183 -1.24 6.84 11.74
CA GLY A 183 -2.22 7.85 12.11
C GLY A 183 -2.26 8.13 13.62
N LEU A 184 -1.17 7.90 14.35
CA LEU A 184 -1.10 8.07 15.81
C LEU A 184 -0.91 9.54 16.25
N PHE A 185 -1.12 10.48 15.34
CA PHE A 185 -1.04 11.91 15.62
C PHE A 185 -2.44 12.53 15.59
N TYR A 186 -2.87 13.14 16.71
CA TYR A 186 -4.24 13.60 16.92
C TYR A 186 -4.32 15.12 17.13
N PRO A 187 -4.17 15.93 16.07
CA PRO A 187 -4.26 17.39 16.20
C PRO A 187 -5.70 17.88 16.42
N ASN A 188 -6.71 17.10 16.03
CA ASN A 188 -8.12 17.44 16.13
C ASN A 188 -9.03 16.20 16.21
N LEU A 189 -10.31 16.41 16.55
CA LEU A 189 -11.30 15.34 16.65
C LEU A 189 -11.48 14.58 15.32
N THR A 190 -11.38 15.29 14.19
CA THR A 190 -11.46 14.70 12.85
C THR A 190 -10.35 13.67 12.61
N ALA A 191 -9.12 13.93 13.07
CA ALA A 191 -8.02 12.99 12.99
C ALA A 191 -8.27 11.72 13.82
N ILE A 192 -8.93 11.84 14.98
CA ILE A 192 -9.35 10.68 15.79
C ILE A 192 -10.37 9.83 15.04
N LEU A 193 -11.38 10.45 14.42
CA LEU A 193 -12.38 9.73 13.63
C LEU A 193 -11.75 9.02 12.42
N ILE A 194 -10.86 9.71 11.68
CA ILE A 194 -10.10 9.12 10.57
C ILE A 194 -9.21 7.98 11.05
N PHE A 195 -8.61 8.09 12.23
CA PHE A 195 -7.83 7.01 12.82
C PHE A 195 -8.70 5.78 13.09
N LEU A 196 -9.85 5.94 13.75
CA LEU A 196 -10.76 4.83 14.08
C LEU A 196 -11.36 4.16 12.83
N VAL A 197 -11.71 4.94 11.81
CA VAL A 197 -12.40 4.42 10.62
C VAL A 197 -11.43 3.89 9.57
N GLU A 198 -10.22 4.44 9.46
CA GLU A 198 -9.27 4.04 8.41
C GLU A 198 -8.01 3.38 8.95
N SER A 199 -7.34 4.05 9.90
CA SER A 199 -5.99 3.66 10.33
C SER A 199 -6.03 2.42 11.20
N LEU A 200 -7.06 2.27 12.04
CA LEU A 200 -7.27 1.10 12.89
C LEU A 200 -7.61 -0.16 12.06
N PRO A 201 -8.58 -0.16 11.12
CA PRO A 201 -8.78 -1.31 10.23
C PRO A 201 -7.54 -1.66 9.40
N PHE A 202 -6.81 -0.65 8.91
CA PHE A 202 -5.53 -0.87 8.25
C PHE A 202 -4.52 -1.56 9.15
N PHE A 203 -4.36 -1.09 10.40
CA PHE A 203 -3.42 -1.67 11.35
C PHE A 203 -3.76 -3.14 11.67
N VAL A 204 -5.04 -3.44 11.91
CA VAL A 204 -5.53 -4.81 12.11
C VAL A 204 -5.24 -5.68 10.88
N ALA A 205 -5.49 -5.17 9.67
CA ALA A 205 -5.21 -5.86 8.42
C ALA A 205 -3.70 -6.12 8.23
N LEU A 206 -2.86 -5.16 8.55
CA LEU A 206 -1.40 -5.27 8.48
C LEU A 206 -0.87 -6.32 9.46
N VAL A 207 -1.30 -6.28 10.73
CA VAL A 207 -0.92 -7.28 11.75
C VAL A 207 -1.35 -8.67 11.31
N TYR A 208 -2.57 -8.81 10.79
CA TYR A 208 -3.06 -10.09 10.28
C TYR A 208 -2.24 -10.59 9.09
N LEU A 209 -1.90 -9.71 8.15
CA LEU A 209 -1.10 -10.03 6.96
C LEU A 209 0.29 -10.55 7.37
N VAL A 210 0.94 -9.88 8.31
CA VAL A 210 2.24 -10.28 8.86
C VAL A 210 2.15 -11.65 9.55
N ARG A 211 1.14 -11.86 10.40
CA ARG A 211 0.95 -13.12 11.13
C ARG A 211 0.61 -14.30 10.22
N ASN A 212 -0.09 -14.07 9.11
CA ASN A 212 -0.56 -15.11 8.19
C ASN A 212 0.19 -15.14 6.85
N ARG A 213 1.36 -14.50 6.77
CA ARG A 213 2.18 -14.37 5.55
C ARG A 213 2.50 -15.67 4.81
N ARG A 214 2.44 -16.83 5.49
CA ARG A 214 2.64 -18.15 4.86
C ARG A 214 1.65 -18.42 3.73
N PHE A 215 0.47 -17.79 3.78
CA PHE A 215 -0.57 -17.89 2.76
C PHE A 215 -0.49 -16.77 1.71
N SER A 216 0.61 -16.02 1.63
CA SER A 216 0.82 -15.01 0.59
C SER A 216 1.19 -15.64 -0.76
N ASN A 217 0.80 -14.98 -1.86
CA ASN A 217 1.17 -15.36 -3.23
C ASN A 217 2.09 -14.30 -3.84
N ARG A 218 2.56 -14.51 -5.08
CA ARG A 218 3.44 -13.56 -5.79
C ARG A 218 2.84 -12.17 -5.98
N PHE A 219 1.51 -12.07 -6.08
CA PHE A 219 0.84 -10.78 -6.18
C PHE A 219 0.87 -10.03 -4.82
N VAL A 220 0.67 -10.73 -3.72
CA VAL A 220 0.85 -10.17 -2.36
C VAL A 220 2.32 -9.78 -2.11
N ASP A 221 3.29 -10.56 -2.62
CA ASP A 221 4.71 -10.18 -2.56
C ASP A 221 4.94 -8.81 -3.26
N PHE A 222 4.36 -8.60 -4.44
CA PHE A 222 4.41 -7.31 -5.15
C PHE A 222 3.79 -6.18 -4.32
N ILE A 223 2.59 -6.38 -3.77
CA ILE A 223 1.92 -5.37 -2.94
C ILE A 223 2.78 -5.01 -1.73
N PHE A 224 3.43 -5.99 -1.10
CA PHE A 224 4.31 -5.77 0.05
C PHE A 224 5.53 -4.92 -0.32
N VAL A 225 6.17 -5.22 -1.46
CA VAL A 225 7.30 -4.39 -1.94
C VAL A 225 6.85 -2.98 -2.28
N PHE A 226 5.72 -2.84 -2.99
CA PHE A 226 5.12 -1.54 -3.26
C PHE A 226 4.85 -0.75 -1.99
N PHE A 227 4.24 -1.40 -0.99
CA PHE A 227 3.99 -0.80 0.31
C PHE A 227 5.27 -0.24 0.92
N ILE A 228 6.35 -1.01 0.95
CA ILE A 228 7.63 -0.56 1.51
C ILE A 228 8.21 0.61 0.70
N VAL A 229 8.42 0.43 -0.60
CA VAL A 229 9.11 1.40 -1.46
C VAL A 229 8.34 2.72 -1.49
N TYR A 230 7.03 2.65 -1.68
CA TYR A 230 6.20 3.85 -1.72
C TYR A 230 6.20 4.55 -0.37
N SER A 231 6.02 3.82 0.74
CA SER A 231 6.05 4.38 2.10
C SER A 231 7.33 5.15 2.39
N ILE A 232 8.49 4.58 2.08
CA ILE A 232 9.78 5.23 2.33
C ILE A 232 9.84 6.60 1.64
N ILE A 233 9.50 6.66 0.35
CA ILE A 233 9.65 7.89 -0.44
C ILE A 233 8.76 8.99 0.12
N TRP A 234 7.49 8.70 0.38
CA TRP A 234 6.55 9.74 0.79
C TRP A 234 6.67 10.08 2.28
N LEU A 235 7.02 9.13 3.16
CA LEU A 235 7.25 9.42 4.59
C LEU A 235 8.48 10.29 4.84
N LEU A 236 9.49 10.20 3.98
CA LEU A 236 10.67 11.05 4.00
C LEU A 236 10.37 12.43 3.40
N GLY A 237 9.63 12.48 2.27
CA GLY A 237 9.35 13.74 1.57
C GLY A 237 8.21 14.59 2.18
N ASN A 238 7.32 14.02 2.99
CA ASN A 238 6.15 14.70 3.54
C ASN A 238 6.22 14.82 5.06
N ASP A 239 5.84 15.98 5.61
CA ASP A 239 5.66 16.19 7.06
C ASP A 239 4.23 16.56 7.46
N ASN A 240 3.37 16.82 6.47
CA ASN A 240 2.02 17.34 6.68
C ASN A 240 0.97 16.23 6.79
N LEU A 241 0.16 16.23 7.85
CA LEU A 241 -0.84 15.17 8.10
C LEU A 241 -1.95 15.11 7.03
N GLY A 242 -2.45 16.26 6.57
CA GLY A 242 -3.50 16.32 5.54
C GLY A 242 -3.01 15.74 4.19
N THR A 243 -1.73 15.96 3.88
CA THR A 243 -1.09 15.34 2.73
C THR A 243 -0.81 13.86 2.97
N ALA A 244 -0.40 13.46 4.16
CA ALA A 244 -0.20 12.06 4.53
C ALA A 244 -1.48 11.23 4.34
N ALA A 245 -2.65 11.77 4.70
CA ALA A 245 -3.94 11.10 4.52
C ALA A 245 -4.23 10.76 3.05
N ARG A 246 -3.84 11.64 2.11
CA ARG A 246 -3.94 11.40 0.65
C ARG A 246 -2.98 10.32 0.20
N LEU A 247 -1.74 10.40 0.66
CA LEU A 247 -0.65 9.54 0.21
C LEU A 247 -0.80 8.11 0.71
N ARG A 248 -1.23 7.91 1.96
CA ARG A 248 -1.37 6.57 2.52
C ARG A 248 -2.50 5.74 1.88
N MET A 249 -3.42 6.36 1.14
CA MET A 249 -4.56 5.67 0.51
C MET A 249 -4.14 4.49 -0.40
N TYR A 250 -3.07 4.66 -1.19
CA TYR A 250 -2.54 3.59 -2.05
C TYR A 250 -1.98 2.42 -1.22
N ASN A 251 -1.30 2.73 -0.11
CA ASN A 251 -0.78 1.73 0.82
C ASN A 251 -1.91 1.00 1.55
N TYR A 252 -2.90 1.74 2.05
CA TYR A 252 -4.00 1.19 2.83
C TYR A 252 -4.82 0.23 1.97
N LEU A 253 -5.21 0.65 0.76
CA LEU A 253 -5.95 -0.20 -0.16
C LEU A 253 -5.12 -1.40 -0.62
N GLY A 254 -3.82 -1.22 -0.89
CA GLY A 254 -2.92 -2.34 -1.18
C GLY A 254 -2.93 -3.38 -0.06
N VAL A 255 -2.73 -2.96 1.19
CA VAL A 255 -2.73 -3.86 2.35
C VAL A 255 -4.09 -4.51 2.58
N LEU A 256 -5.20 -3.81 2.40
CA LEU A 256 -6.55 -4.38 2.52
C LEU A 256 -6.81 -5.46 1.45
N ILE A 257 -6.38 -5.23 0.21
CA ILE A 257 -6.43 -6.24 -0.86
C ILE A 257 -5.60 -7.47 -0.47
N ALA A 258 -4.35 -7.25 -0.05
CA ALA A 258 -3.45 -8.33 0.34
C ALA A 258 -4.00 -9.13 1.54
N PHE A 259 -4.55 -8.45 2.53
CA PHE A 259 -5.22 -9.04 3.69
C PHE A 259 -6.35 -9.97 3.24
N ALA A 260 -7.25 -9.51 2.36
CA ALA A 260 -8.39 -10.32 1.93
C ALA A 260 -7.98 -11.54 1.12
N ILE A 261 -6.93 -11.43 0.28
CA ILE A 261 -6.37 -12.57 -0.45
C ILE A 261 -5.83 -13.61 0.54
N VAL A 262 -5.02 -13.17 1.52
CA VAL A 262 -4.42 -14.06 2.53
C VAL A 262 -5.49 -14.70 3.41
N TYR A 263 -6.53 -13.95 3.78
CA TYR A 263 -7.68 -14.46 4.53
C TYR A 263 -8.40 -15.57 3.76
N GLN A 264 -8.75 -15.33 2.49
CA GLN A 264 -9.41 -16.31 1.63
C GLN A 264 -8.54 -17.57 1.44
N ARG A 265 -7.24 -17.41 1.16
CA ARG A 265 -6.32 -18.55 0.97
C ARG A 265 -6.15 -19.38 2.24
N LYS A 266 -6.11 -18.75 3.41
CA LYS A 266 -6.07 -19.47 4.70
C LYS A 266 -7.33 -20.28 4.91
N LYS A 267 -8.51 -19.67 4.74
CA LYS A 267 -9.80 -20.36 4.88
C LYS A 267 -9.93 -21.54 3.93
N TYR A 268 -9.51 -21.38 2.67
CA TYR A 268 -9.49 -22.46 1.70
C TYR A 268 -8.59 -23.63 2.16
N ALA A 269 -7.37 -23.34 2.62
CA ALA A 269 -6.45 -24.36 3.12
C ALA A 269 -7.02 -25.12 4.34
N GLU A 270 -7.68 -24.41 5.26
CA GLU A 270 -8.35 -25.02 6.42
C GLU A 270 -9.50 -25.96 6.00
N CYS A 271 -10.28 -25.59 4.98
CA CYS A 271 -11.36 -26.44 4.46
C CYS A 271 -10.83 -27.72 3.80
N VAL A 272 -9.79 -27.62 2.97
CA VAL A 272 -9.18 -28.79 2.31
C VAL A 272 -8.63 -29.77 3.35
N TRP A 273 -7.91 -29.26 4.36
CA TRP A 273 -7.39 -30.10 5.45
C TRP A 273 -8.48 -30.74 6.32
N ALA A 274 -9.67 -30.15 6.39
CA ALA A 274 -10.80 -30.75 7.09
C ALA A 274 -11.40 -31.91 6.27
N GLN A 275 -11.51 -31.76 4.95
CA GLN A 275 -12.00 -32.81 4.06
C GLN A 275 -11.06 -34.02 4.02
N ASP A 276 -9.75 -33.80 3.93
CA ASP A 276 -8.75 -34.88 3.91
C ASP A 276 -8.79 -35.72 5.20
N ARG A 277 -9.08 -35.11 6.36
CA ARG A 277 -9.22 -35.82 7.64
C ARG A 277 -10.50 -36.66 7.75
N VAL A 278 -11.56 -36.28 7.06
CA VAL A 278 -12.81 -37.07 7.03
C VAL A 278 -12.68 -38.29 6.11
N LEU A 279 -11.84 -38.21 5.07
CA LEU A 279 -11.61 -39.29 4.13
C LEU A 279 -10.55 -40.32 4.59
N SER A 280 -9.78 -39.99 5.63
CA SER A 280 -8.68 -40.82 6.15
C SER A 280 -8.95 -41.46 7.52
N GLY A 281 -10.13 -41.21 8.11
CA GLY A 281 -10.60 -41.85 9.36
C GLY A 281 -11.83 -42.71 9.09
#